data_AF-A0A3C2A4M0-F1
#
_entry.id   AF-A0A3C2A4M0-F1
#
_cell.length_a   1.000
_cell.length_b   1.000
_cell.length_c   1.000
_cell.angle_alpha   90.00
_cell.angle_beta   90.00
_cell.angle_gamma   90.00
#
_symmetry.space_group_name_H-M   'P 1'
#
loop_
_entity.id
_entity.type
_entity.pdbx_description
1 polymer ?
#
loop_
_entity_poly.entity_id
_entity_poly.type
_entity_poly.pdbx_seq_one_letter_code
_entity_poly.pdbx_strand_id
1 'polypeptide(L)' 'VCNAASQARCALPNHQAALQFLLSYTLGQGSANLIQAQRDYFGAHTYQKVNDPTEAHYHTDWENLS' A
#
# COMPACT_ATOMS: atom_id res chain seq x y z
N VAL A 1 -19.61 -5.96 13.49
CA VAL A 1 -20.42 -6.52 12.38
C VAL A 1 -19.57 -7.31 11.39
N CYS A 2 -18.62 -6.69 10.65
CA CYS A 2 -17.85 -7.41 9.62
C CYS A 2 -17.06 -8.62 10.15
N ASN A 3 -16.47 -8.53 11.35
CA ASN A 3 -15.76 -9.67 11.97
C ASN A 3 -16.71 -10.86 12.26
N ALA A 4 -17.86 -10.59 12.91
CA ALA A 4 -18.87 -11.62 13.16
C ALA A 4 -19.41 -12.25 11.86
N ALA A 5 -19.63 -11.43 10.82
CA ALA A 5 -20.08 -11.94 9.52
C ALA A 5 -19.03 -12.84 8.85
N SER A 6 -17.74 -12.48 8.93
CA SER A 6 -16.64 -13.32 8.43
C SER A 6 -16.58 -14.68 9.14
N GLN A 7 -16.67 -14.70 10.47
CA GLN A 7 -16.70 -15.93 11.27
C GLN A 7 -17.91 -16.82 10.93
N ALA A 8 -19.07 -16.19 10.67
CA ALA A 8 -20.29 -16.88 10.26
C ALA A 8 -20.31 -17.29 8.78
N ARG A 9 -19.24 -17.01 8.01
CA ARG A 9 -19.17 -17.21 6.54
C ARG A 9 -20.30 -16.51 5.78
N CYS A 10 -20.74 -15.36 6.28
CA CYS A 10 -21.72 -14.50 5.62
C CYS A 10 -20.97 -13.37 4.90
N ALA A 11 -21.10 -13.31 3.58
CA ALA A 11 -20.43 -12.29 2.78
C ALA A 11 -21.13 -10.94 2.92
N LEU A 12 -20.39 -9.92 3.36
CA LEU A 12 -20.84 -8.53 3.41
C LEU A 12 -19.92 -7.62 2.56
N PRO A 13 -19.83 -7.83 1.24
CA PRO A 13 -18.82 -7.20 0.40
C PRO A 13 -18.84 -5.67 0.49
N ASN A 14 -20.02 -5.05 0.45
CA ASN A 14 -20.14 -3.59 0.51
C ASN A 14 -19.73 -3.01 1.87
N HIS A 15 -20.05 -3.71 2.97
CA HIS A 15 -19.66 -3.27 4.31
C HIS A 15 -18.15 -3.40 4.51
N GLN A 16 -17.56 -4.50 4.02
CA GLN A 16 -16.12 -4.69 4.08
C GLN A 16 -15.39 -3.65 3.23
N ALA A 17 -15.87 -3.37 2.01
CA ALA A 17 -15.28 -2.34 1.15
C ALA A 17 -15.37 -0.94 1.78
N ALA A 18 -16.54 -0.56 2.31
CA ALA A 18 -16.72 0.72 2.99
C ALA A 18 -15.80 0.88 4.20
N LEU A 19 -15.66 -0.17 5.01
CA LEU A 19 -14.76 -0.19 6.16
C LEU A 19 -13.29 -0.06 5.73
N GLN A 20 -12.86 -0.84 4.73
CA GLN A 20 -11.49 -0.79 4.21
C GLN A 20 -11.15 0.57 3.61
N PHE A 21 -12.08 1.17 2.88
CA PHE A 21 -11.93 2.52 2.36
C PHE A 21 -11.77 3.54 3.49
N LEU A 22 -12.65 3.52 4.49
CA LEU A 22 -12.59 4.45 5.62
C LEU A 22 -11.27 4.32 6.38
N LEU A 23 -10.85 3.09 6.68
CA LEU A 23 -9.57 2.83 7.34
C LEU A 23 -8.41 3.36 6.51
N SER A 24 -8.35 3.01 5.21
CA SER A 24 -7.30 3.47 4.30
C SER A 24 -7.24 4.99 4.18
N TYR A 25 -8.40 5.66 4.20
CA TYR A 25 -8.50 7.10 4.14
C TYR A 25 -7.96 7.80 5.42
N THR A 26 -8.17 7.18 6.58
CA THR A 26 -7.73 7.76 7.87
C THR A 26 -6.30 7.43 8.26
N LEU A 27 -5.66 6.47 7.58
CA LEU A 27 -4.28 6.08 7.86
C LEU A 27 -3.30 7.12 7.28
N GLY A 28 -2.40 7.64 8.12
CA GLY A 28 -1.38 8.59 7.68
C GLY A 28 -0.32 7.99 6.74
N GLN A 29 -0.08 6.68 6.81
CA GLN A 29 0.77 5.93 5.89
C GLN A 29 0.14 4.57 5.56
N GLY A 30 -0.09 4.31 4.28
CA GLY A 30 -0.58 3.03 3.78
C GLY A 30 0.54 2.13 3.25
N SER A 31 0.17 0.94 2.79
CA SER A 31 1.11 -0.05 2.23
C SER A 31 1.57 0.24 0.80
N ALA A 32 1.23 1.41 0.24
CA ALA A 32 1.57 1.78 -1.13
C ALA A 32 3.09 1.91 -1.35
N ASN A 33 3.86 2.19 -0.30
CA ASN A 33 5.32 2.21 -0.33
C ASN A 33 5.91 0.86 -0.77
N LEU A 34 5.35 -0.26 -0.31
CA LEU A 34 5.79 -1.59 -0.70
C LEU A 34 5.50 -1.86 -2.18
N ILE A 35 4.35 -1.40 -2.68
CA ILE A 35 4.01 -1.50 -4.11
C ILE A 35 5.02 -0.70 -4.95
N GLN A 36 5.39 0.51 -4.52
CA GLN A 36 6.41 1.29 -5.22
C GLN A 36 7.78 0.59 -5.20
N ALA A 37 8.18 0.02 -4.06
CA ALA A 37 9.41 -0.78 -3.96
C ALA A 37 9.39 -1.98 -4.92
N GLN A 38 8.29 -2.73 -4.99
CA GLN A 38 8.13 -3.85 -5.93
C GLN A 38 8.19 -3.38 -7.39
N ARG A 39 7.53 -2.28 -7.74
CA ARG A 39 7.56 -1.72 -9.09
C ARG A 39 8.96 -1.28 -9.50
N ASP A 40 9.72 -0.71 -8.57
CA ASP A 40 11.11 -0.32 -8.79
C ASP A 40 12.03 -1.54 -8.92
N TYR A 41 11.87 -2.52 -8.03
CA TYR A 41 12.65 -3.77 -8.04
C TYR A 41 12.50 -4.53 -9.36
N PHE A 42 11.28 -4.81 -9.81
CA PHE A 42 11.05 -5.64 -10.99
C PHE A 42 11.08 -4.88 -12.33
N GLY A 43 10.98 -3.56 -12.30
CA GLY A 43 10.69 -2.79 -13.52
C GLY A 43 11.36 -1.42 -13.60
N ALA A 44 12.27 -1.07 -12.68
CA ALA A 44 12.96 0.23 -12.64
C ALA A 44 12.01 1.43 -12.74
N HIS A 45 10.79 1.29 -12.19
CA HIS A 45 9.74 2.31 -12.29
C HIS A 45 9.98 3.53 -11.40
N THR A 46 11.02 3.53 -10.58
CA THR A 46 11.35 4.58 -9.61
C THR A 46 10.26 4.83 -8.55
N TYR A 47 10.60 5.59 -7.52
CA TYR A 47 9.67 6.02 -6.48
C TYR A 47 10.09 7.36 -5.85
N GLN A 48 9.18 8.02 -5.13
CA GLN A 48 9.45 9.25 -4.38
C GLN A 48 9.62 8.96 -2.88
N LYS A 49 10.42 9.77 -2.19
CA LYS A 49 10.66 9.65 -0.74
C LYS A 49 9.78 10.64 0.02
N VAL A 50 9.17 10.18 1.12
CA VAL A 50 8.21 10.97 1.92
C VAL A 50 8.79 12.28 2.47
N ASN A 51 10.09 12.32 2.77
CA ASN A 51 10.75 13.48 3.39
C ASN A 51 11.69 14.22 2.43
N ASP A 52 11.46 14.09 1.12
CA ASP A 52 12.23 14.78 0.11
C ASP A 52 11.38 15.85 -0.59
N PRO A 53 11.62 17.14 -0.35
CA PRO A 53 10.83 18.22 -0.93
C PRO A 53 11.12 18.47 -2.42
N THR A 54 12.09 17.78 -3.00
CA THR A 54 12.50 18.00 -4.40
C THR A 54 11.58 17.32 -5.41
N GLU A 55 10.63 16.50 -4.95
CA GLU A 55 9.76 15.66 -5.80
C GLU A 55 10.56 14.70 -6.72
N ALA A 56 11.82 14.45 -6.38
CA ALA A 56 12.72 13.61 -7.17
C ALA A 56 12.26 12.14 -7.17
N HIS A 57 12.52 11.49 -8.30
CA HIS A 57 12.28 10.06 -8.50
C HIS A 57 13.59 9.30 -8.31
N TYR A 58 13.54 8.23 -7.53
CA TYR A 58 14.68 7.42 -7.16
C TYR A 58 14.53 6.02 -7.72
N HIS A 59 15.59 5.51 -8.36
CA HIS A 59 15.76 4.10 -8.62
C HIS A 59 16.73 3.53 -7.59
N THR A 60 16.40 2.40 -6.97
CA THR A 60 17.34 1.65 -6.12
C THR A 60 17.94 0.51 -6.91
N ASP A 61 19.26 0.33 -6.81
CA ASP A 61 19.91 -0.89 -7.28
C ASP A 61 19.70 -1.98 -6.23
N TRP A 62 18.70 -2.83 -6.48
CA TRP A 62 18.28 -3.85 -5.52
C TRP A 62 19.17 -5.09 -5.49
N GLU A 63 19.91 -5.36 -6.58
CA GLU A 63 20.76 -6.54 -6.71
C GLU A 63 22.08 -6.35 -5.97
N ASN A 64 22.55 -5.10 -5.82
CA ASN A 64 23.78 -4.74 -5.13
C ASN A 64 23.56 -4.29 -3.67
N LEU A 65 22.44 -4.69 -3.04
CA LEU A 65 22.15 -4.42 -1.62
C LEU A 65 22.86 -5.38 -0.64
N SER A 66 23.56 -6.41 -1.13
CA SER A 66 24.24 -7.44 -0.32
C SER A 66 25.68 -7.10 0.03
#